data_AF-A0A0E3R7V5-F1
#
_entry.id   AF-A0A0E3R7V5-F1
#
_cell.length_a   1.000
_cell.length_b   1.000
_cell.length_c   1.000
_cell.angle_alpha   90.00
_cell.angle_beta   90.00
_cell.angle_gamma   90.00
#
_symmetry.space_group_name_H-M   'P 1'
#
loop_
_entity.id
_entity.type
_entity.pdbx_description
1 polymer ?
#
loop_
_entity_poly.entity_id
_entity_poly.type
_entity_poly.pdbx_seq_one_letter_code
_entity_poly.pdbx_strand_id
1 'polypeptide(L)'
;MKCMLIGGFSESGKTTLIRKLVEHLGKQGQKVAVIADEIGETGINGDTISEGEVETREITSDCVYCPLKINMEYTLRNLIASYNPDTIIIEPTGITPPGQIKRNIENMGIPGITFAPIVNLVDASRLSQKTGELQNFMINQIGEAEILGINKVELINNREELLEICLFLRKLNPRARMIHFSAQQGGENLDKLIELLEKTSRREVTLSRENSIQISGVSAYSS
;
A
#
# COMPACT_ATOMS: atom_id res chain seq x y z
N MET A 1 -15.88 -2.37 -4.33
CA MET A 1 -14.52 -2.87 -4.59
C MET A 1 -13.56 -2.30 -3.56
N LYS A 2 -12.76 -3.14 -2.89
CA LYS A 2 -11.71 -2.71 -1.95
C LYS A 2 -10.40 -2.46 -2.69
N CYS A 3 -9.66 -1.42 -2.34
CA CYS A 3 -8.35 -1.10 -2.90
C CYS A 3 -7.29 -1.21 -1.81
N MET A 4 -6.33 -2.11 -2.00
CA MET A 4 -5.16 -2.27 -1.13
C MET A 4 -3.94 -1.68 -1.83
N LEU A 5 -3.22 -0.79 -1.17
CA LEU A 5 -2.00 -0.18 -1.71
C LEU A 5 -0.81 -0.73 -0.93
N ILE A 6 0.02 -1.53 -1.61
CA ILE A 6 1.17 -2.21 -1.01
C ILE A 6 2.45 -1.55 -1.50
N GLY A 7 2.93 -0.54 -0.78
CA GLY A 7 4.16 0.16 -1.11
C GLY A 7 5.38 -0.39 -0.37
N GLY A 8 6.52 0.25 -0.59
CA GLY A 8 7.82 -0.14 -0.03
C GLY A 8 8.90 -0.22 -1.10
N PHE A 9 10.15 -0.22 -0.65
CA PHE A 9 11.30 -0.19 -1.57
C PHE A 9 11.54 -1.53 -2.29
N SER A 10 12.38 -1.52 -3.34
CA SER A 10 12.77 -2.74 -4.06
C SER A 10 13.31 -3.80 -3.10
N GLU A 11 12.90 -5.05 -3.33
CA GLU A 11 13.22 -6.23 -2.50
C GLU A 11 12.69 -6.21 -1.07
N SER A 12 11.79 -5.30 -0.65
CA SER A 12 11.18 -5.35 0.69
C SER A 12 10.22 -6.54 0.92
N GLY A 13 9.97 -7.35 -0.12
CA GLY A 13 9.12 -8.54 -0.06
C GLY A 13 7.64 -8.29 -0.41
N LYS A 14 7.34 -7.19 -1.13
CA LYS A 14 5.98 -6.85 -1.59
C LYS A 14 5.35 -7.98 -2.39
N THR A 15 6.03 -8.51 -3.40
CA THR A 15 5.53 -9.61 -4.24
C THR A 15 5.15 -10.84 -3.41
N THR A 16 5.96 -11.22 -2.41
CA THR A 16 5.66 -12.33 -1.51
C THR A 16 4.43 -12.05 -0.65
N LEU A 17 4.29 -10.82 -0.12
CA LEU A 17 3.09 -10.42 0.63
C LEU A 17 1.84 -10.45 -0.25
N ILE A 18 1.92 -9.89 -1.46
CA ILE A 18 0.82 -9.84 -2.43
C ILE A 18 0.35 -11.25 -2.78
N ARG A 19 1.27 -12.19 -3.04
CA ARG A 19 0.91 -13.60 -3.28
C ARG A 19 0.14 -14.21 -2.11
N LYS A 20 0.59 -13.98 -0.88
CA LYS A 20 -0.11 -14.48 0.32
C LYS A 20 -1.47 -13.81 0.52
N LEU A 21 -1.61 -12.53 0.18
CA LEU A 21 -2.91 -11.83 0.19
C LEU A 21 -3.86 -12.42 -0.85
N VAL A 22 -3.40 -12.64 -2.08
CA VAL A 22 -4.20 -13.28 -3.14
C VAL A 22 -4.65 -14.67 -2.71
N GLU A 23 -3.75 -15.51 -2.21
CA GLU A 23 -4.08 -16.84 -1.71
C GLU A 23 -5.07 -16.79 -0.53
N HIS A 24 -4.92 -15.84 0.39
CA HIS A 24 -5.80 -15.65 1.54
C HIS A 24 -7.21 -15.22 1.12
N LEU A 25 -7.31 -14.20 0.27
CA LEU A 25 -8.58 -13.65 -0.21
C LEU A 25 -9.30 -14.63 -1.15
N GLY A 26 -8.56 -15.36 -2.00
CA GLY A 26 -9.11 -16.42 -2.85
C GLY A 26 -9.72 -17.57 -2.05
N LYS A 27 -9.10 -17.95 -0.92
CA LYS A 27 -9.71 -18.93 0.02
C LYS A 27 -11.02 -18.45 0.65
N GLN A 28 -11.25 -17.14 0.67
CA GLN A 28 -12.52 -16.54 1.09
C GLN A 28 -13.51 -16.39 -0.08
N GLY A 29 -13.16 -16.83 -1.29
CA GLY A 29 -13.97 -16.70 -2.49
C GLY A 29 -14.01 -15.28 -3.09
N GLN A 30 -13.05 -14.41 -2.75
CA GLN A 30 -12.98 -13.07 -3.34
C GLN A 30 -12.33 -13.09 -4.72
N LYS A 31 -12.90 -12.34 -5.65
CA LYS A 31 -12.25 -12.02 -6.93
C LYS A 31 -11.20 -10.93 -6.73
N VAL A 32 -9.94 -11.26 -6.96
CA VAL A 32 -8.82 -10.35 -6.73
C VAL A 32 -8.21 -9.88 -8.06
N ALA A 33 -7.96 -8.59 -8.20
CA ALA A 33 -7.13 -8.05 -9.27
C ALA A 33 -5.83 -7.48 -8.69
N VAL A 34 -4.70 -7.68 -9.36
CA VAL A 34 -3.39 -7.16 -8.96
C VAL A 34 -2.87 -6.26 -10.07
N ILE A 35 -2.56 -5.00 -9.76
CA ILE A 35 -1.83 -4.09 -10.64
C ILE A 35 -0.43 -3.91 -10.09
N ALA A 36 0.60 -4.19 -10.89
CA ALA A 36 2.00 -3.97 -10.51
C ALA A 36 2.82 -3.42 -11.67
N ASP A 37 3.88 -2.68 -11.34
CA ASP A 37 4.75 -2.01 -12.32
C ASP A 37 5.76 -2.97 -12.96
N GLU A 38 6.50 -3.73 -12.14
CA GLU A 38 7.50 -4.69 -12.62
C GLU A 38 7.11 -6.13 -12.28
N ILE A 39 7.33 -7.03 -13.25
CA ILE A 39 7.32 -8.47 -13.02
C ILE A 39 8.52 -8.76 -12.12
N GLY A 40 8.30 -8.97 -10.82
CA GLY A 40 9.28 -9.68 -10.00
C GLY A 40 9.54 -11.03 -10.67
N GLU A 41 10.74 -11.22 -11.24
CA GLU A 41 11.14 -12.45 -11.92
C GLU A 41 10.80 -13.66 -11.03
N THR A 42 10.14 -14.65 -11.64
CA THR A 42 9.76 -15.96 -11.10
C THR A 42 8.54 -16.00 -10.16
N GLY A 43 7.41 -16.50 -10.66
CA GLY A 43 6.51 -17.32 -9.83
C GLY A 43 5.01 -17.03 -9.88
N ILE A 44 4.54 -16.04 -10.63
CA ILE A 44 3.10 -15.90 -10.90
C ILE A 44 2.79 -16.64 -12.21
N ASN A 45 2.60 -17.95 -12.11
CA ASN A 45 2.19 -18.77 -13.26
C ASN A 45 0.73 -18.50 -13.54
N GLY A 46 0.44 -17.98 -14.72
CA GLY A 46 -0.90 -17.67 -15.12
C GLY A 46 -1.09 -17.67 -16.62
N ASP A 47 -2.25 -18.13 -17.07
CA ASP A 47 -2.63 -18.03 -18.47
C ASP A 47 -2.81 -16.56 -18.83
N THR A 48 -2.24 -16.15 -19.97
CA THR A 48 -2.36 -14.76 -20.43
C THR A 48 -3.76 -14.58 -21.03
N ILE A 49 -4.57 -13.73 -20.40
CA ILE A 49 -5.87 -13.32 -20.93
C ILE A 49 -5.68 -11.95 -21.58
N SER A 50 -5.86 -11.90 -22.89
CA SER A 50 -5.83 -10.68 -23.68
C SER A 50 -7.25 -10.27 -24.06
N GLU A 51 -7.83 -9.34 -23.28
CA GLU A 51 -9.06 -8.62 -23.66
C GLU A 51 -8.73 -7.13 -23.86
N GLY A 52 -8.70 -6.67 -25.11
CA GLY A 52 -8.40 -5.28 -25.47
C GLY A 52 -6.90 -4.91 -25.42
N GLU A 53 -6.57 -3.64 -25.17
CA GLU A 53 -5.18 -3.12 -25.10
C GLU A 53 -4.46 -3.45 -23.77
N VAL A 54 -5.15 -4.09 -22.82
CA VAL A 54 -4.61 -4.40 -21.49
C VAL A 54 -4.20 -5.86 -21.44
N GLU A 55 -2.89 -6.13 -21.34
CA GLU A 55 -2.39 -7.49 -21.11
C GLU A 55 -2.68 -7.91 -19.67
N THR A 56 -3.43 -9.00 -19.46
CA THR A 56 -3.66 -9.53 -18.11
C THR A 56 -3.19 -10.98 -17.96
N ARG A 57 -2.83 -11.40 -16.75
CA ARG A 57 -2.44 -12.80 -16.46
C ARG A 57 -3.26 -13.37 -15.33
N GLU A 58 -3.90 -14.51 -15.55
CA GLU A 58 -4.72 -15.19 -14.55
C GLU A 58 -3.83 -15.95 -13.55
N ILE A 59 -3.72 -15.50 -12.31
CA ILE A 59 -2.86 -16.15 -11.29
C ILE A 59 -3.52 -17.44 -10.76
N THR A 60 -4.84 -17.42 -10.64
CA THR A 60 -5.74 -18.50 -10.21
C THR A 60 -7.13 -18.21 -10.79
N SER A 61 -8.06 -19.16 -10.78
CA SER A 61 -9.44 -19.00 -11.30
C SER A 61 -10.16 -17.70 -10.87
N ASP A 62 -9.78 -17.16 -9.71
CA ASP A 62 -10.34 -15.94 -9.12
C ASP A 62 -9.31 -14.80 -8.94
N CYS A 63 -8.20 -14.79 -9.69
CA CYS A 63 -7.24 -13.68 -9.64
C CYS A 63 -6.62 -13.27 -10.98
N VAL A 64 -6.54 -11.96 -11.26
CA VAL A 64 -5.98 -11.39 -12.51
C VAL A 64 -4.88 -10.36 -12.22
N TYR A 65 -3.74 -10.44 -12.91
CA TYR A 65 -2.61 -9.51 -12.88
C TYR A 65 -2.65 -8.56 -14.09
N CYS A 66 -2.37 -7.26 -13.91
CA CYS A 66 -2.28 -6.26 -14.98
C CYS A 66 -1.02 -5.38 -14.80
N PRO A 67 -0.11 -5.30 -15.79
CA PRO A 67 1.03 -4.39 -15.73
C PRO A 67 0.57 -2.94 -15.87
N LEU A 68 1.23 -2.01 -15.20
CA LEU A 68 0.94 -0.58 -15.29
C LEU A 68 1.57 0.04 -16.56
N LYS A 69 1.08 -0.33 -17.75
CA LYS A 69 1.58 0.20 -19.04
C LYS A 69 0.74 1.35 -19.62
N ILE A 70 -0.52 1.50 -19.18
CA ILE A 70 -1.51 2.47 -19.69
C ILE A 70 -1.98 3.36 -18.53
N ASN A 71 -2.64 4.50 -18.83
CA ASN A 71 -3.36 5.35 -17.88
C ASN A 71 -4.10 4.51 -16.81
N MET A 72 -3.74 4.71 -15.53
CA MET A 72 -4.33 4.01 -14.37
C MET A 72 -5.86 4.04 -14.38
N GLU A 73 -6.47 5.16 -14.76
CA GLU A 73 -7.93 5.27 -14.79
C GLU A 73 -8.55 4.30 -15.81
N TYR A 74 -7.96 4.22 -17.00
CA TYR A 74 -8.40 3.30 -18.05
C TYR A 74 -8.27 1.85 -17.58
N THR A 75 -7.12 1.48 -17.02
CA THR A 75 -6.88 0.14 -16.47
C THR A 75 -7.91 -0.24 -15.40
N LEU A 76 -8.17 0.66 -14.45
CA LEU A 76 -9.16 0.42 -13.40
C LEU A 76 -10.57 0.26 -13.94
N ARG A 77 -11.01 1.14 -14.85
CA ARG A 77 -12.35 1.06 -15.45
C ARG A 77 -12.52 -0.22 -16.26
N ASN A 78 -11.51 -0.64 -17.01
CA ASN A 78 -11.54 -1.90 -17.75
C ASN A 78 -11.62 -3.11 -16.83
N LEU A 79 -10.77 -3.20 -15.80
CA LEU A 79 -10.82 -4.30 -14.83
C LEU A 79 -12.18 -4.39 -14.12
N ILE A 80 -12.78 -3.25 -13.77
CA ILE A 80 -14.12 -3.21 -13.19
C ILE A 80 -15.16 -3.74 -14.18
N ALA A 81 -15.06 -3.39 -15.45
CA ALA A 81 -16.03 -3.78 -16.48
C ALA A 81 -15.90 -5.26 -16.91
N SER A 82 -14.68 -5.75 -17.14
CA SER A 82 -14.45 -7.11 -17.65
C SER A 82 -14.41 -8.17 -16.55
N TYR A 83 -13.75 -7.86 -15.43
CA TYR A 83 -13.48 -8.83 -14.38
C TYR A 83 -14.35 -8.63 -13.12
N ASN A 84 -14.75 -7.38 -12.85
CA ASN A 84 -15.55 -6.97 -11.69
C ASN A 84 -15.00 -7.52 -10.36
N PRO A 85 -13.77 -7.14 -9.95
CA PRO A 85 -13.13 -7.66 -8.75
C PRO A 85 -13.75 -7.13 -7.45
N ASP A 86 -13.75 -7.97 -6.42
CA ASP A 86 -14.08 -7.59 -5.05
C ASP A 86 -12.97 -6.73 -4.44
N THR A 87 -11.71 -7.13 -4.69
CA THR A 87 -10.51 -6.48 -4.19
C THR A 87 -9.52 -6.22 -5.32
N ILE A 88 -8.96 -5.02 -5.35
CA ILE A 88 -7.79 -4.68 -6.16
C ILE A 88 -6.58 -4.40 -5.27
N ILE A 89 -5.46 -5.02 -5.58
CA ILE A 89 -4.16 -4.81 -4.93
C ILE A 89 -3.27 -4.07 -5.90
N ILE A 90 -2.73 -2.92 -5.49
CA ILE A 90 -1.85 -2.11 -6.33
C ILE A 90 -0.47 -2.04 -5.67
N GLU A 91 0.53 -2.51 -6.40
CA GLU A 91 1.94 -2.29 -6.11
C GLU A 91 2.42 -1.08 -6.93
N PRO A 92 2.58 0.10 -6.31
CA PRO A 92 3.17 1.24 -7.00
C PRO A 92 4.65 0.99 -7.28
N THR A 93 5.17 1.75 -8.25
CA THR A 93 6.62 1.82 -8.49
C THR A 93 7.36 2.12 -7.18
N GLY A 94 8.56 1.58 -7.00
CA GLY A 94 9.31 1.68 -5.74
C GLY A 94 9.57 3.12 -5.25
N ILE A 95 9.40 4.13 -6.10
CA ILE A 95 9.55 5.55 -5.78
C ILE A 95 8.23 6.31 -5.61
N THR A 96 7.11 5.79 -6.14
CA THR A 96 5.81 6.48 -6.07
C THR A 96 5.16 6.27 -4.71
N PRO A 97 4.88 7.33 -3.93
CA PRO A 97 4.21 7.18 -2.65
C PRO A 97 2.78 6.63 -2.83
N PRO A 98 2.36 5.59 -2.08
CA PRO A 98 1.00 5.07 -2.17
C PRO A 98 -0.09 6.11 -1.90
N GLY A 99 0.18 7.11 -1.05
CA GLY A 99 -0.77 8.19 -0.80
C GLY A 99 -1.09 9.00 -2.06
N GLN A 100 -0.13 9.15 -2.97
CA GLN A 100 -0.35 9.78 -4.27
C GLN A 100 -1.28 8.94 -5.14
N ILE A 101 -1.09 7.62 -5.19
CA ILE A 101 -1.96 6.70 -5.93
C ILE A 101 -3.39 6.74 -5.38
N LYS A 102 -3.56 6.71 -4.05
CA LYS A 102 -4.86 6.84 -3.39
C LYS A 102 -5.60 8.10 -3.86
N ARG A 103 -4.95 9.27 -3.77
CA ARG A 103 -5.53 10.55 -4.21
C ARG A 103 -5.90 10.55 -5.69
N ASN A 104 -5.04 9.97 -6.54
CA ASN A 104 -5.33 9.87 -7.97
C ASN A 104 -6.59 9.03 -8.22
N ILE A 105 -6.73 7.89 -7.55
CA ILE A 105 -7.92 7.02 -7.68
C ILE A 105 -9.17 7.71 -7.13
N GLU A 106 -9.07 8.40 -6.01
CA GLU A 106 -10.17 9.20 -5.45
C GLU A 106 -10.63 10.28 -6.45
N ASN A 107 -9.70 10.97 -7.12
CA ASN A 107 -10.00 11.99 -8.12
C ASN A 107 -10.64 11.46 -9.41
N MET A 108 -10.50 10.16 -9.72
CA MET A 108 -11.17 9.54 -10.88
C MET A 108 -12.70 9.41 -10.69
N GLY A 109 -13.20 9.62 -9.46
CA GLY A 109 -14.64 9.60 -9.17
C GLY A 109 -15.29 8.23 -9.40
N ILE A 110 -14.54 7.13 -9.31
CA ILE A 110 -15.07 5.78 -9.48
C ILE A 110 -15.91 5.42 -8.24
N PRO A 111 -17.22 5.18 -8.37
CA PRO A 111 -18.10 4.92 -7.23
C PRO A 111 -17.80 3.56 -6.58
N GLY A 112 -17.97 3.47 -5.25
CA GLY A 112 -17.90 2.20 -4.52
C GLY A 112 -16.49 1.66 -4.28
N ILE A 113 -15.43 2.47 -4.51
CA ILE A 113 -14.07 2.14 -4.08
C ILE A 113 -13.90 2.47 -2.59
N THR A 114 -13.41 1.51 -1.81
CA THR A 114 -12.98 1.71 -0.42
C THR A 114 -11.51 1.35 -0.27
N PHE A 115 -10.73 2.12 0.48
CA PHE A 115 -9.31 1.84 0.66
C PHE A 115 -9.02 1.09 1.95
N ALA A 116 -8.14 0.10 1.88
CA ALA A 116 -7.44 -0.44 3.05
C ALA A 116 -6.42 0.57 3.59
N PRO A 117 -5.94 0.41 4.84
CA PRO A 117 -4.83 1.21 5.34
C PRO A 117 -3.62 1.14 4.41
N ILE A 118 -2.99 2.29 4.15
CA ILE A 118 -1.75 2.33 3.35
C ILE A 118 -0.65 1.58 4.10
N VAL A 119 -0.10 0.52 3.49
CA VAL A 119 1.04 -0.22 4.02
C VAL A 119 2.29 0.08 3.21
N ASN A 120 3.39 0.36 3.91
CA ASN A 120 4.72 0.39 3.32
C ASN A 120 5.61 -0.66 3.97
N LEU A 121 6.15 -1.53 3.12
CA LEU A 121 7.09 -2.58 3.53
C LEU A 121 8.51 -2.06 3.56
N VAL A 122 9.21 -2.41 4.64
CA VAL A 122 10.61 -2.09 4.86
C VAL A 122 11.38 -3.37 5.13
N ASP A 123 12.52 -3.52 4.47
CA ASP A 123 13.44 -4.63 4.71
C ASP A 123 14.26 -4.37 5.97
N ALA A 124 14.02 -5.15 7.02
CA ALA A 124 14.72 -5.02 8.29
C ALA A 124 16.24 -5.17 8.12
N SER A 125 16.69 -6.13 7.29
CA SER A 125 18.11 -6.45 7.09
C SER A 125 18.89 -5.33 6.40
N ARG A 126 18.20 -4.51 5.59
CA ARG A 126 18.83 -3.37 4.92
C ARG A 126 18.93 -2.14 5.82
N LEU A 127 17.98 -1.97 6.74
CA LEU A 127 18.00 -0.85 7.68
C LEU A 127 19.09 -0.99 8.75
N SER A 128 19.42 -2.21 9.17
CA SER A 128 20.51 -2.41 10.13
C SER A 128 21.89 -2.16 9.54
N GLN A 129 22.06 -2.33 8.23
CA GLN A 129 23.36 -2.25 7.57
C GLN A 129 23.77 -0.84 7.13
N LYS A 130 22.83 0.11 6.99
CA LYS A 130 23.10 1.43 6.38
C LYS A 130 22.20 2.54 6.94
N THR A 131 22.53 3.06 8.13
CA THR A 131 21.95 4.30 8.68
C THR A 131 22.47 5.58 8.00
N GLY A 132 23.40 5.47 7.05
CA GLY A 132 24.12 6.61 6.46
C GLY A 132 23.30 7.47 5.48
N GLU A 133 22.47 6.89 4.60
CA GLU A 133 21.72 7.66 3.60
C GLU A 133 20.39 6.96 3.25
N LEU A 134 19.33 7.30 3.99
CA LEU A 134 17.98 7.03 3.52
C LEU A 134 17.62 8.07 2.46
N GLN A 135 17.37 7.58 1.25
CA GLN A 135 16.92 8.40 0.14
C GLN A 135 15.59 9.07 0.50
N ASN A 136 15.40 10.34 0.11
CA ASN A 136 14.26 11.16 0.52
C ASN A 136 12.89 10.52 0.21
N PHE A 137 12.78 9.75 -0.89
CA PHE A 137 11.52 9.07 -1.20
C PHE A 137 11.19 7.95 -0.18
N MET A 138 12.18 7.28 0.41
CA MET A 138 11.94 6.28 1.45
C MET A 138 11.39 6.95 2.70
N ILE A 139 11.92 8.12 3.07
CA ILE A 139 11.42 8.92 4.18
C ILE A 139 9.96 9.33 3.93
N ASN A 140 9.64 9.79 2.72
CA ASN A 140 8.27 10.17 2.36
C ASN A 140 7.31 8.97 2.43
N GLN A 141 7.70 7.81 1.88
CA GLN A 141 6.89 6.60 1.98
C GLN A 141 6.70 6.19 3.45
N ILE A 142 7.76 6.20 4.25
CA ILE A 142 7.65 5.90 5.69
C ILE A 142 6.68 6.87 6.36
N GLY A 143 6.74 8.17 6.04
CA GLY A 143 5.90 9.22 6.64
C GLY A 143 4.41 9.14 6.27
N GLU A 144 4.06 8.67 5.07
CA GLU A 144 2.65 8.55 4.64
C GLU A 144 1.98 7.23 5.04
N ALA A 145 2.75 6.26 5.57
CA ALA A 145 2.23 4.94 5.90
C ALA A 145 1.27 4.96 7.10
N GLU A 146 0.13 4.28 6.98
CA GLU A 146 -0.72 3.94 8.13
C GLU A 146 -0.17 2.69 8.85
N ILE A 147 0.42 1.78 8.07
CA ILE A 147 1.09 0.56 8.56
C ILE A 147 2.52 0.50 8.00
N LEU A 148 3.50 0.38 8.88
CA LEU A 148 4.86 0.02 8.53
C LEU A 148 5.06 -1.48 8.75
N GLY A 149 5.18 -2.21 7.65
CA GLY A 149 5.49 -3.64 7.66
C GLY A 149 7.00 -3.86 7.64
N ILE A 150 7.58 -4.23 8.78
CA ILE A 150 9.01 -4.52 8.92
C ILE A 150 9.20 -5.99 8.56
N ASN A 151 9.59 -6.26 7.33
CA ASN A 151 9.70 -7.61 6.79
C ASN A 151 11.14 -8.14 6.91
N LYS A 152 11.31 -9.44 6.65
CA LYS A 152 12.59 -10.17 6.71
C LYS A 152 13.22 -10.21 8.09
N VAL A 153 12.40 -10.26 9.13
CA VAL A 153 12.87 -10.30 10.53
C VAL A 153 13.65 -11.57 10.85
N GLU A 154 13.50 -12.63 10.06
CA GLU A 154 14.28 -13.85 10.14
C GLU A 154 15.77 -13.66 9.84
N LEU A 155 16.14 -12.55 9.19
CA LEU A 155 17.53 -12.19 8.88
C LEU A 155 18.17 -11.32 9.97
N ILE A 156 17.42 -10.97 11.02
CA ILE A 156 17.89 -10.12 12.12
C ILE A 156 18.51 -10.99 13.21
N ASN A 157 19.74 -10.67 13.59
CA ASN A 157 20.56 -11.55 14.43
C ASN A 157 20.13 -11.54 15.90
N ASN A 158 19.65 -10.40 16.38
CA ASN A 158 19.27 -10.25 17.79
C ASN A 158 18.09 -9.27 17.96
N ARG A 159 17.45 -9.32 19.14
CA ARG A 159 16.28 -8.49 19.44
C ARG A 159 16.60 -7.00 19.57
N GLU A 160 17.83 -6.66 19.93
CA GLU A 160 18.28 -5.27 20.11
C GLU A 160 18.33 -4.54 18.76
N GLU A 161 18.86 -5.20 17.73
CA GLU A 161 18.88 -4.72 16.35
C GLU A 161 17.46 -4.43 15.82
N LEU A 162 16.52 -5.35 16.05
CA LEU A 162 15.12 -5.13 15.68
C LEU A 162 14.49 -3.95 16.44
N LEU A 163 14.83 -3.80 17.72
CA LEU A 163 14.34 -2.69 18.54
C LEU A 163 14.88 -1.35 18.04
N GLU A 164 16.16 -1.27 17.68
CA GLU A 164 16.77 -0.07 17.10
C GLU A 164 16.10 0.35 15.80
N ILE A 165 15.84 -0.61 14.89
CA ILE A 165 15.07 -0.39 13.67
C ILE A 165 13.69 0.17 14.01
N CYS A 166 13.01 -0.42 14.99
CA CYS A 166 11.69 0.04 15.40
C CYS A 166 11.72 1.46 15.97
N LEU A 167 12.71 1.80 16.79
CA LEU A 167 12.87 3.14 17.35
C LEU A 167 13.19 4.17 16.25
N PHE A 168 14.03 3.79 15.29
CA PHE A 168 14.37 4.62 14.15
C PHE A 168 13.12 4.94 13.29
N LEU A 169 12.39 3.90 12.87
CA LEU A 169 11.16 4.06 12.08
C LEU A 169 10.08 4.83 12.85
N ARG A 170 9.99 4.66 14.18
CA ARG A 170 9.06 5.42 15.03
C ARG A 170 9.39 6.92 15.06
N LYS A 171 10.67 7.30 14.99
CA LYS A 171 11.07 8.72 14.87
C LYS A 171 10.62 9.32 13.53
N LEU A 172 10.65 8.54 12.45
CA LEU A 172 10.23 8.98 11.13
C LEU A 172 8.70 9.04 10.97
N ASN A 173 7.98 8.06 11.52
CA ASN A 173 6.51 8.06 11.53
C ASN A 173 5.98 7.60 12.90
N PRO A 174 5.66 8.57 13.79
CA PRO A 174 5.12 8.27 15.12
C PRO A 174 3.73 7.61 15.08
N ARG A 175 2.94 7.87 14.02
CA ARG A 175 1.52 7.47 13.91
C ARG A 175 1.33 6.09 13.31
N ALA A 176 2.27 5.61 12.49
CA ALA A 176 2.16 4.32 11.85
C ALA A 176 2.05 3.18 12.87
N ARG A 177 1.16 2.24 12.58
CA ARG A 177 1.19 0.94 13.23
C ARG A 177 2.38 0.15 12.70
N MET A 178 3.21 -0.41 13.58
CA MET A 178 4.38 -1.18 13.18
C MET A 178 4.09 -2.66 13.38
N ILE A 179 4.38 -3.47 12.36
CA ILE A 179 4.24 -4.92 12.40
C ILE A 179 5.51 -5.51 11.84
N HIS A 180 6.21 -6.30 12.64
CA HIS A 180 7.43 -6.98 12.23
C HIS A 180 7.12 -8.46 11.94
N PHE A 181 7.50 -8.94 10.77
CA PHE A 181 7.06 -10.24 10.27
C PHE A 181 8.06 -10.84 9.28
N SER A 182 7.88 -12.13 8.98
CA SER A 182 8.55 -12.80 7.88
C SER A 182 7.52 -13.17 6.82
N ALA A 183 7.56 -12.51 5.66
CA ALA A 183 6.76 -12.93 4.52
C ALA A 183 7.17 -14.32 4.03
N GLN A 184 8.42 -14.75 4.26
CA GLN A 184 8.90 -16.06 3.85
C GLN A 184 8.40 -17.16 4.79
N GLN A 185 8.50 -16.96 6.10
CA GLN A 185 8.18 -17.98 7.11
C GLN A 185 6.71 -17.94 7.56
N GLY A 186 6.01 -16.81 7.37
CA GLY A 186 4.64 -16.63 7.86
C GLY A 186 4.57 -16.34 9.37
N GLY A 187 3.51 -16.81 10.02
CA GLY A 187 3.28 -16.69 11.46
C GLY A 187 2.32 -15.56 11.85
N GLU A 188 2.00 -15.50 13.15
CA GLU A 188 0.91 -14.69 13.71
C GLU A 188 0.97 -13.20 13.34
N ASN A 189 2.18 -12.62 13.24
CA ASN A 189 2.33 -11.22 12.88
C ASN A 189 1.97 -10.95 11.40
N LEU A 190 2.22 -11.91 10.51
CA LEU A 190 1.77 -11.80 9.12
C LEU A 190 0.25 -11.95 9.02
N ASP A 191 -0.33 -12.90 9.75
CA ASP A 191 -1.79 -13.07 9.80
C ASP A 191 -2.47 -11.79 10.30
N LYS A 192 -1.92 -11.20 11.36
CA LYS A 192 -2.35 -9.90 11.90
C LYS A 192 -2.20 -8.75 10.91
N LEU A 193 -1.17 -8.75 10.06
CA LEU A 193 -1.02 -7.76 8.99
C LEU A 193 -2.13 -7.93 7.95
N ILE A 194 -2.40 -9.16 7.52
CA ILE A 194 -3.47 -9.47 6.55
C ILE A 194 -4.83 -9.02 7.09
N GLU A 195 -5.16 -9.36 8.34
CA GLU A 195 -6.41 -8.92 9.00
C GLU A 195 -6.57 -7.40 9.05
N LEU A 196 -5.47 -6.64 9.10
CA LEU A 196 -5.53 -5.18 9.09
C LEU A 196 -5.72 -4.60 7.70
N LEU A 197 -5.14 -5.24 6.69
CA LEU A 197 -5.33 -4.87 5.29
C LEU A 197 -6.76 -5.17 4.81
N GLU A 198 -7.45 -6.11 5.45
CA GLU A 198 -8.87 -6.33 5.19
C GLU A 198 -9.79 -5.26 5.80
N LYS A 199 -9.30 -4.40 6.71
CA LYS A 199 -10.11 -3.31 7.27
C LYS A 199 -10.13 -2.11 6.33
N THR A 200 -11.09 -1.21 6.51
CA THR A 200 -11.10 0.09 5.80
C THR A 200 -10.17 1.08 6.51
N SER A 201 -9.37 1.82 5.75
CA SER A 201 -8.55 2.95 6.22
C SER A 201 -9.43 3.93 7.00
N ARG A 202 -8.93 4.41 8.14
CA ARG A 202 -9.65 5.44 8.90
C ARG A 202 -9.48 6.76 8.14
N ARG A 203 -10.59 7.38 7.71
CA ARG A 203 -10.54 8.80 7.31
C ARG A 203 -10.02 9.59 8.52
N GLU A 204 -8.83 10.19 8.41
CA GLU A 204 -8.57 11.39 9.20
C GLU A 204 -9.61 12.41 8.73
N VAL A 205 -10.64 12.61 9.54
CA VAL A 205 -11.50 13.79 9.42
C VAL A 205 -10.57 14.96 9.74
N THR A 206 -10.02 15.60 8.72
CA THR A 206 -9.49 16.94 8.86
C THR A 206 -10.67 17.79 9.31
N LEU A 207 -10.71 18.12 10.61
CA LEU A 207 -11.59 19.15 11.13
C LEU A 207 -11.37 20.38 10.27
N SER A 208 -12.39 20.69 9.46
CA SER A 208 -12.53 21.94 8.75
C SER A 208 -12.29 23.09 9.72
N ARG A 209 -11.20 23.82 9.50
CA ARG A 209 -11.08 25.20 9.98
C ARG A 209 -12.09 26.03 9.20
N GLU A 210 -13.34 26.00 9.63
CA GLU A 210 -14.31 27.03 9.31
C GLU A 210 -14.49 27.94 10.52
N ASN A 211 -14.53 29.23 10.22
CA ASN A 211 -14.85 30.39 11.06
C ASN A 211 -13.72 31.02 11.88
N SER A 212 -12.80 31.67 11.16
CA SER A 212 -12.29 32.98 11.58
C SER A 212 -11.88 33.83 10.39
N ILE A 213 -12.85 34.14 9.52
CA ILE A 213 -12.78 35.32 8.64
C ILE A 213 -14.09 36.09 8.85
N GLN A 214 -14.10 36.98 9.84
CA GLN A 214 -14.88 38.21 9.75
C GLN A 214 -13.88 39.35 9.52
N ILE A 215 -13.84 39.79 8.27
CA ILE A 215 -13.15 40.99 7.84
C ILE A 215 -14.00 42.20 8.22
N SER A 216 -13.35 43.14 8.91
CA SER A 216 -13.57 44.60 8.96
C SER A 216 -14.90 45.18 9.45
N GLY A 217 -14.79 46.00 10.49
CA GLY A 217 -15.79 46.97 10.92
C GLY A 217 -15.17 48.09 11.76
N VAL A 218 -14.36 48.93 11.09
CA VAL A 218 -14.13 50.38 11.31
C VAL A 218 -14.10 50.92 12.76
N SER A 219 -12.93 51.41 13.12
CA SER A 219 -12.67 52.38 14.19
C SER A 219 -13.44 53.69 13.96
N ALA A 220 -14.25 54.10 14.94
CA ALA A 220 -14.62 55.49 15.18
C ALA A 220 -14.86 55.68 16.69
N TYR A 221 -13.80 56.03 17.42
CA TYR A 221 -13.95 56.62 18.76
C TYR A 221 -14.14 58.13 18.60
N SER A 222 -15.27 58.61 19.10
CA SER A 222 -15.54 60.01 19.37
C SER A 222 -14.75 60.48 20.59
N SER A 223 -13.94 61.53 20.43
CA SER A 223 -13.66 62.59 21.41
C SER A 223 -13.01 63.76 20.68
#